data_AF-A0A9P3A059-F1
#
_entry.id   AF-A0A9P3A059-F1
#
_cell.length_a   1.000
_cell.length_b   1.000
_cell.length_c   1.000
_cell.angle_alpha   90.00
_cell.angle_beta   90.00
_cell.angle_gamma   90.00
#
_symmetry.space_group_name_H-M   'P 1'
#
loop_
_entity.id
_entity.type
_entity.pdbx_description
1 polymer ?
#
loop_
_entity_poly.entity_id
_entity_poly.type
_entity_poly.pdbx_seq_one_letter_code
_entity_poly.pdbx_strand_id
1 'polypeptide(L)'
;MSQHRRVQQPIVKMGFPSMSVDELCACLAALGIAAQPEDLNKPTTQSAQAIYAGLLDALMAANAEGLEQPKAVLLSTMEYKDLYSDGLSFAMYFRHLSTLARVCGVDNFSMTDVTRPEGQRFKRVLSGMMNFAKFRDEKTQLRDELQGKLIAHAEKADQLRKQLDNIEQKIADITRVQSPLI
;
A
#
# COMPACT_ATOMS: atom_id res chain seq x y z
N MET A 1 15.41 -35.37 34.28
CA MET A 1 15.78 -34.18 33.49
C MET A 1 15.20 -34.35 32.08
N SER A 2 13.94 -33.99 31.87
CA SER A 2 13.24 -34.19 30.59
C SER A 2 13.40 -32.97 29.69
N GLN A 3 14.28 -33.10 28.70
CA GLN A 3 14.46 -32.11 27.65
C GLN A 3 13.15 -31.99 26.86
N HIS A 4 12.50 -30.83 26.95
CA HIS A 4 11.39 -30.49 26.07
C HIS A 4 11.94 -30.28 24.66
N ARG A 5 11.72 -31.27 23.79
CA ARG A 5 11.96 -31.17 22.36
C ARG A 5 11.05 -30.05 21.83
N ARG A 6 11.63 -28.89 21.49
CA ARG A 6 10.92 -27.84 20.74
C ARG A 6 10.40 -28.46 19.45
N VAL A 7 9.09 -28.69 19.38
CA VAL A 7 8.41 -29.06 18.14
C VAL A 7 8.62 -27.89 17.19
N GLN A 8 9.45 -28.08 16.16
CA GLN A 8 9.56 -27.12 15.06
C GLN A 8 8.17 -27.00 14.44
N GLN A 9 7.54 -25.84 14.59
CA GLN A 9 6.30 -25.55 13.90
C GLN A 9 6.53 -25.72 12.39
N PRO A 10 5.59 -26.36 11.66
CA PRO A 10 5.76 -26.59 10.24
C PRO A 10 5.97 -25.25 9.53
N ILE A 11 6.97 -25.21 8.64
CA ILE A 11 7.23 -24.04 7.79
C ILE A 11 6.02 -23.91 6.86
N VAL A 12 5.06 -23.07 7.24
CA VAL A 12 3.97 -22.67 6.33
C VAL A 12 4.63 -22.04 5.11
N LYS A 13 4.52 -22.73 3.97
CA LYS A 13 5.10 -22.26 2.70
C LYS A 13 4.23 -21.09 2.24
N MET A 14 4.71 -19.88 2.48
CA MET A 14 4.01 -18.65 2.09
C MET A 14 3.95 -18.56 0.55
N GLY A 15 2.92 -17.92 0.00
CA GLY A 15 2.74 -17.74 -1.44
C GLY A 15 3.65 -16.70 -2.10
N PHE A 16 4.69 -16.22 -1.41
CA PHE A 16 5.60 -15.17 -1.86
C PHE A 16 7.07 -15.55 -1.57
N PRO A 17 8.03 -15.00 -2.34
CA PRO A 17 9.45 -15.31 -2.17
C PRO A 17 10.00 -14.72 -0.85
N SER A 18 10.94 -15.44 -0.23
CA SER A 18 11.77 -14.88 0.84
C SER A 18 12.84 -13.97 0.27
N MET A 19 13.03 -12.79 0.84
CA MET A 19 14.06 -11.84 0.43
C MET A 19 15.29 -11.90 1.36
N SER A 20 16.45 -11.58 0.81
CA SER A 20 17.68 -11.44 1.61
C SER A 20 17.63 -10.17 2.47
N VAL A 21 18.53 -10.05 3.46
CA VAL A 21 18.60 -8.85 4.31
C VAL A 21 18.97 -7.62 3.47
N ASP A 22 19.91 -7.76 2.54
CA ASP A 22 20.34 -6.66 1.69
C ASP A 22 19.23 -6.20 0.75
N GLU A 23 18.46 -7.15 0.18
CA GLU A 23 17.30 -6.83 -0.65
C GLU A 23 16.21 -6.11 0.15
N LEU A 24 15.94 -6.56 1.38
CA LEU A 24 14.96 -5.92 2.27
C LEU A 24 15.40 -4.49 2.61
N CYS A 25 16.67 -4.28 2.99
CA CYS A 25 17.20 -2.95 3.28
C CYS A 25 17.10 -2.02 2.08
N ALA A 26 17.44 -2.50 0.87
CA ALA A 26 17.32 -1.71 -0.35
C ALA A 26 15.86 -1.32 -0.65
N CYS A 27 14.91 -2.24 -0.48
CA CYS A 27 13.50 -1.95 -0.69
C CYS A 27 12.94 -0.98 0.37
N LEU A 28 13.33 -1.12 1.63
CA LEU A 28 12.95 -0.19 2.70
C LEU A 28 13.48 1.22 2.41
N ALA A 29 14.74 1.33 1.98
CA ALA A 29 15.33 2.61 1.60
C ALA A 29 14.60 3.27 0.41
N ALA A 30 14.18 2.48 -0.59
CA ALA A 30 13.40 2.98 -1.72
C ALA A 30 12.03 3.54 -1.29
N LEU A 31 11.47 3.05 -0.19
CA LEU A 31 10.25 3.56 0.43
C LEU A 31 10.52 4.71 1.43
N GLY A 32 11.77 5.16 1.58
CA GLY A 32 12.15 6.21 2.54
C GLY A 32 12.24 5.74 3.99
N ILE A 33 12.27 4.42 4.24
CA ILE A 33 12.32 3.83 5.57
C ILE A 33 13.77 3.49 5.92
N ALA A 34 14.32 4.16 6.92
CA ALA A 34 15.67 3.89 7.40
C ALA A 34 15.72 2.59 8.22
N ALA A 35 16.50 1.61 7.77
CA ALA A 35 16.73 0.35 8.47
C ALA A 35 18.14 -0.18 8.22
N GLN A 36 18.79 -0.66 9.26
CA GLN A 36 20.11 -1.31 9.19
C GLN A 36 19.96 -2.84 9.20
N PRO A 37 20.94 -3.61 8.69
CA PRO A 37 20.90 -5.07 8.72
C PRO A 37 20.70 -5.68 10.12
N GLU A 38 21.21 -5.03 11.17
CA GLU A 38 21.00 -5.47 12.56
C GLU A 38 19.54 -5.31 12.99
N ASP A 39 18.83 -4.26 12.54
CA ASP A 39 17.40 -4.05 12.83
C ASP A 39 16.53 -5.18 12.28
N LEU A 40 17.00 -5.87 11.22
CA LEU A 40 16.29 -6.99 10.60
C LEU A 40 16.69 -8.33 11.22
N ASN A 41 17.97 -8.49 11.58
CA ASN A 41 18.48 -9.74 12.15
C ASN A 41 18.14 -9.89 13.64
N LYS A 42 18.21 -8.80 14.39
CA LYS A 42 17.86 -8.72 15.82
C LYS A 42 16.93 -7.52 16.06
N PRO A 43 15.68 -7.59 15.57
CA PRO A 43 14.75 -6.49 15.72
C PRO A 43 14.49 -6.22 17.21
N THR A 44 14.56 -4.96 17.59
CA THR A 44 14.02 -4.49 18.86
C THR A 44 12.56 -4.11 18.64
N THR A 45 11.77 -4.04 19.72
CA THR A 45 10.38 -3.54 19.63
C THR A 45 10.33 -2.16 18.97
N GLN A 46 11.29 -1.28 19.30
CA GLN A 46 11.35 0.06 18.75
C GLN A 46 11.68 0.06 17.25
N SER A 47 12.70 -0.69 16.82
CA SER A 47 13.08 -0.72 15.40
C SER A 47 12.00 -1.38 14.54
N ALA A 48 11.37 -2.46 15.03
CA ALA A 48 10.27 -3.10 14.32
C ALA A 48 9.05 -2.17 14.20
N GLN A 49 8.66 -1.46 15.27
CA GLN A 49 7.56 -0.51 15.24
C GLN A 49 7.83 0.66 14.29
N ALA A 50 9.05 1.20 14.27
CA ALA A 50 9.44 2.27 13.36
C ALA A 50 9.33 1.83 11.89
N ILE A 51 9.86 0.64 11.56
CA ILE A 51 9.76 0.08 10.21
C ILE A 51 8.29 -0.17 9.83
N TYR A 52 7.50 -0.78 10.71
CA TYR A 52 6.08 -1.05 10.46
C TYR A 52 5.25 0.23 10.33
N ALA A 53 5.56 1.27 11.10
CA ALA A 53 4.89 2.57 10.96
C ALA A 53 5.21 3.21 9.60
N GLY A 54 6.47 3.18 9.17
CA GLY A 54 6.85 3.64 7.84
C GLY A 54 6.16 2.86 6.71
N LEU A 55 5.99 1.55 6.88
CA LEU A 55 5.27 0.73 5.91
C LEU A 55 3.77 1.04 5.83
N LEU A 56 3.12 1.32 6.97
CA LEU A 56 1.72 1.76 6.97
C LEU A 56 1.54 3.10 6.27
N ASP A 57 2.45 4.03 6.50
CA ASP A 57 2.41 5.33 5.83
C ASP A 57 2.61 5.16 4.32
N ALA A 58 3.69 4.47 3.91
CA ALA A 58 4.03 4.28 2.51
C ALA A 58 2.97 3.47 1.73
N LEU A 59 2.39 2.42 2.33
CA LEU A 59 1.51 1.47 1.63
C LEU A 59 0.01 1.72 1.82
N MET A 60 -0.40 2.30 2.95
CA MET A 60 -1.82 2.55 3.26
C MET A 60 -2.17 4.04 3.37
N ALA A 61 -1.18 4.95 3.31
CA ALA A 61 -1.36 6.36 3.66
C ALA A 61 -1.99 6.52 5.06
N ALA A 62 -1.69 5.59 5.97
CA ALA A 62 -2.22 5.55 7.33
C ALA A 62 -1.10 5.91 8.31
N ASN A 63 -0.89 7.21 8.49
CA ASN A 63 0.06 7.74 9.46
C ASN A 63 -0.61 8.00 10.83
N ALA A 64 0.21 8.27 11.85
CA ALA A 64 -0.27 8.54 13.20
C ALA A 64 -1.25 9.71 13.26
N GLU A 65 -1.00 10.78 12.47
CA GLU A 65 -1.85 11.97 12.42
C GLU A 65 -3.25 11.67 11.88
N GLY A 66 -3.36 10.86 10.83
CA GLY A 66 -4.64 10.42 10.27
C GLY A 66 -5.47 9.56 11.22
N LEU A 67 -4.84 8.97 12.24
CA LEU A 67 -5.51 8.14 13.25
C LEU A 67 -5.96 8.94 14.48
N GLU A 68 -5.46 10.17 14.69
CA GLU A 68 -5.80 10.98 15.86
C GLU A 68 -7.28 11.40 15.86
N GLN A 69 -7.84 11.80 14.72
CA GLN A 69 -9.27 12.16 14.66
C GLN A 69 -10.19 10.95 14.97
N PRO A 70 -10.05 9.79 14.32
CA PRO A 70 -10.82 8.60 14.68
C PRO A 70 -10.64 8.19 16.15
N LYS A 71 -9.41 8.29 16.68
CA LYS A 71 -9.12 8.03 18.10
C LYS A 71 -9.90 8.99 19.00
N ALA A 72 -9.87 10.30 18.72
CA ALA A 72 -10.55 11.31 19.51
C ALA A 72 -12.07 11.09 19.55
N VAL A 73 -12.68 10.74 18.41
CA VAL A 73 -14.10 10.38 18.31
C VAL A 73 -14.42 9.18 19.21
N LEU A 74 -13.64 8.11 19.14
CA LEU A 74 -13.84 6.92 19.98
C LEU A 74 -13.67 7.25 21.46
N LEU A 75 -12.62 7.96 21.85
CA LEU A 75 -12.39 8.38 23.23
C LEU A 75 -13.52 9.29 23.73
N SER A 76 -14.12 10.12 22.88
CA SER A 76 -15.23 11.00 23.30
C SER A 76 -16.43 10.23 23.87
N THR A 77 -16.62 8.98 23.44
CA THR A 77 -17.70 8.10 23.89
C THR A 77 -17.37 7.33 25.18
N MET A 78 -16.13 7.42 25.67
CA MET A 78 -15.65 6.68 26.84
C MET A 78 -15.63 7.57 28.09
N GLU A 79 -15.97 6.98 29.24
CA GLU A 79 -16.00 7.67 30.54
C GLU A 79 -14.59 8.00 31.08
N TYR A 80 -13.63 7.08 30.91
CA TYR A 80 -12.25 7.21 31.42
C TYR A 80 -11.23 7.30 30.29
N LYS A 81 -11.26 8.41 29.55
CA LYS A 81 -10.48 8.60 28.29
C LYS A 81 -8.98 8.40 28.47
N ASP A 82 -8.42 8.96 29.53
CA ASP A 82 -6.97 8.91 29.78
C ASP A 82 -6.47 7.49 30.05
N LEU A 83 -7.30 6.65 30.68
CA LEU A 83 -6.96 5.25 30.98
C LEU A 83 -6.88 4.40 29.70
N TYR A 84 -7.67 4.72 28.68
CA TYR A 84 -7.78 3.92 27.45
C TYR A 84 -6.97 4.46 26.28
N SER A 85 -6.48 5.71 26.35
CA SER A 85 -5.83 6.41 25.23
C SER A 85 -4.72 5.58 24.57
N ASP A 86 -3.76 5.08 25.37
CA ASP A 86 -2.59 4.35 24.85
C ASP A 86 -2.97 2.97 24.32
N GLY A 87 -3.85 2.27 25.03
CA GLY A 87 -4.35 0.96 24.61
C GLY A 87 -5.14 1.04 23.30
N LEU A 88 -5.93 2.10 23.13
CA LEU A 88 -6.69 2.35 21.91
C LEU A 88 -5.75 2.70 20.75
N SER A 89 -4.75 3.56 20.97
CA SER A 89 -3.72 3.86 19.96
C SER A 89 -3.05 2.59 19.47
N PHE A 90 -2.62 1.71 20.39
CA PHE A 90 -2.00 0.44 20.01
C PHE A 90 -2.97 -0.49 19.28
N ALA A 91 -4.23 -0.59 19.73
CA ALA A 91 -5.23 -1.44 19.10
C ALA A 91 -5.55 -0.99 17.66
N MET A 92 -5.66 0.32 17.43
CA MET A 92 -5.85 0.89 16.10
C MET A 92 -4.64 0.60 15.20
N TYR A 93 -3.44 0.90 15.68
CA TYR A 93 -2.19 0.60 14.96
C TYR A 93 -2.08 -0.88 14.59
N PHE A 94 -2.31 -1.77 15.56
CA PHE A 94 -2.25 -3.22 15.34
C PHE A 94 -3.32 -3.70 14.34
N ARG A 95 -4.52 -3.11 14.36
CA ARG A 95 -5.58 -3.40 13.38
C ARG A 95 -5.16 -3.02 11.96
N HIS A 96 -4.53 -1.86 11.77
CA HIS A 96 -4.01 -1.44 10.47
C HIS A 96 -2.90 -2.38 9.99
N LEU A 97 -1.92 -2.71 10.86
CA LEU A 97 -0.87 -3.65 10.51
C LEU A 97 -1.41 -5.04 10.16
N SER A 98 -2.36 -5.56 10.93
CA SER A 98 -2.96 -6.86 10.67
C SER A 98 -3.72 -6.87 9.34
N THR A 99 -4.34 -5.75 8.98
CA THR A 99 -5.02 -5.59 7.69
C THR A 99 -4.01 -5.59 6.55
N LEU A 100 -2.93 -4.80 6.67
CA LEU A 100 -1.84 -4.79 5.69
C LEU A 100 -1.22 -6.18 5.53
N ALA A 101 -0.84 -6.81 6.65
CA ALA A 101 -0.23 -8.14 6.67
C ALA A 101 -1.09 -9.17 5.94
N ARG A 102 -2.42 -9.16 6.17
CA ARG A 102 -3.35 -10.05 5.46
C ARG A 102 -3.36 -9.79 3.96
N VAL A 103 -3.40 -8.53 3.52
CA VAL A 103 -3.33 -8.17 2.09
C VAL A 103 -2.01 -8.65 1.47
N CYS A 104 -0.92 -8.62 2.24
CA CYS A 104 0.39 -9.14 1.83
C CYS A 104 0.53 -10.67 1.91
N GLY A 105 -0.54 -11.40 2.23
CA GLY A 105 -0.54 -12.87 2.34
C GLY A 105 0.05 -13.42 3.65
N VAL A 106 0.07 -12.61 4.70
CA VAL A 106 0.49 -13.00 6.06
C VAL A 106 -0.75 -13.18 6.94
N ASP A 107 -1.33 -14.38 6.95
CA ASP A 107 -2.62 -14.63 7.60
C ASP A 107 -2.57 -14.71 9.13
N ASN A 108 -1.40 -15.06 9.70
CA ASN A 108 -1.22 -15.28 11.13
C ASN A 108 -0.43 -14.18 11.83
N PHE A 109 -0.55 -12.92 11.38
CA PHE A 109 0.07 -11.78 12.04
C PHE A 109 -0.52 -11.56 13.44
N SER A 110 0.34 -11.31 14.42
CA SER A 110 0.01 -11.34 15.85
C SER A 110 0.63 -10.18 16.61
N MET A 111 0.12 -9.86 17.81
CA MET A 111 0.68 -8.78 18.63
C MET A 111 2.15 -9.01 19.02
N THR A 112 2.60 -10.27 19.07
CA THR A 112 4.01 -10.59 19.35
C THR A 112 4.93 -10.20 18.21
N ASP A 113 4.42 -10.20 16.96
CA ASP A 113 5.20 -9.73 15.80
C ASP A 113 5.57 -8.24 15.94
N VAL A 114 4.83 -7.48 16.75
CA VAL A 114 5.08 -6.05 17.04
C VAL A 114 5.80 -5.85 18.37
N THR A 115 5.30 -6.50 19.44
CA THR A 115 5.77 -6.25 20.81
C THR A 115 7.05 -7.00 21.15
N ARG A 116 7.28 -8.16 20.52
CA ARG A 116 8.43 -9.06 20.75
C ARG A 116 8.88 -9.68 19.41
N PRO A 117 9.35 -8.86 18.46
CA PRO A 117 9.66 -9.32 17.12
C PRO A 117 10.80 -10.35 17.14
N GLU A 118 10.64 -11.45 16.40
CA GLU A 118 11.69 -12.45 16.20
C GLU A 118 12.31 -12.27 14.82
N GLY A 119 13.64 -12.21 14.70
CA GLY A 119 14.32 -11.83 13.45
C GLY A 119 13.91 -12.65 12.21
N GLN A 120 13.78 -13.97 12.32
CA GLN A 120 13.34 -14.82 11.20
C GLN A 120 11.89 -14.55 10.80
N ARG A 121 11.02 -14.35 11.78
CA ARG A 121 9.61 -14.04 11.59
C ARG A 121 9.43 -12.65 10.99
N PHE A 122 10.14 -11.66 11.54
CA PHE A 122 10.12 -10.27 11.09
C PHE A 122 10.53 -10.15 9.62
N LYS A 123 11.67 -10.74 9.23
CA LYS A 123 12.12 -10.79 7.82
C LYS A 123 11.12 -11.46 6.88
N ARG A 124 10.42 -12.50 7.34
CA ARG A 124 9.37 -13.16 6.57
C ARG A 124 8.17 -12.24 6.33
N VAL A 125 7.72 -11.54 7.37
CA VAL A 125 6.63 -10.55 7.23
C VAL A 125 7.05 -9.43 6.28
N LEU A 126 8.27 -8.89 6.45
CA LEU A 126 8.81 -7.87 5.55
C LEU A 126 8.89 -8.35 4.10
N SER A 127 9.30 -9.60 3.86
CA SER A 127 9.34 -10.16 2.49
C SER A 127 7.95 -10.14 1.83
N GLY A 128 6.90 -10.50 2.58
CA GLY A 128 5.51 -10.42 2.09
C GLY A 128 5.08 -8.98 1.79
N MET A 129 5.40 -8.04 2.69
CA MET A 129 5.09 -6.62 2.51
C MET A 129 5.85 -6.00 1.33
N MET A 130 7.13 -6.36 1.13
CA MET A 130 7.94 -5.88 0.00
C MET A 130 7.49 -6.48 -1.33
N ASN A 131 7.06 -7.75 -1.33
CA ASN A 131 6.45 -8.35 -2.52
C ASN A 131 5.18 -7.60 -2.93
N PHE A 132 4.32 -7.25 -1.96
CA PHE A 132 3.14 -6.43 -2.21
C PHE A 132 3.50 -5.02 -2.72
N ALA A 133 4.51 -4.37 -2.13
CA ALA A 133 4.97 -3.05 -2.55
C ALA A 133 5.40 -3.06 -4.03
N LYS A 134 6.22 -4.03 -4.43
CA LYS A 134 6.64 -4.21 -5.84
C LYS A 134 5.45 -4.42 -6.77
N PHE A 135 4.50 -5.29 -6.39
CA PHE A 135 3.29 -5.52 -7.17
C PHE A 135 2.45 -4.25 -7.32
N ARG A 136 2.30 -3.46 -6.25
CA ARG A 136 1.57 -2.18 -6.28
C ARG A 136 2.22 -1.19 -7.24
N ASP A 137 3.55 -1.12 -7.27
CA ASP A 137 4.30 -0.23 -8.15
C ASP A 137 4.13 -0.62 -9.61
N GLU A 138 4.25 -1.90 -9.94
CA GLU A 138 3.99 -2.43 -11.29
C GLU A 138 2.56 -2.11 -11.76
N LYS A 139 1.56 -2.28 -10.88
CA LYS A 139 0.16 -1.94 -11.20
C LYS A 139 -0.07 -0.45 -11.33
N THR A 140 0.64 0.37 -10.56
CA THR A 140 0.60 1.83 -10.67
C THR A 140 1.13 2.29 -12.01
N GLN A 141 2.29 1.79 -12.44
CA GLN A 141 2.87 2.11 -13.75
C GLN A 141 1.92 1.72 -14.90
N LEU A 142 1.34 0.52 -14.84
CA LEU A 142 0.36 0.07 -15.85
C LEU A 142 -0.88 0.96 -15.87
N ARG A 143 -1.41 1.34 -14.70
CA ARG A 143 -2.57 2.23 -14.60
C ARG A 143 -2.26 3.58 -15.25
N ASP A 144 -1.10 4.16 -14.95
CA ASP A 144 -0.70 5.46 -15.46
C ASP A 144 -0.51 5.43 -16.99
N GLU A 145 0.05 4.33 -17.54
CA GLU A 145 0.13 4.10 -18.99
C GLU A 145 -1.26 4.04 -19.64
N LEU A 146 -2.18 3.26 -19.06
CA LEU A 146 -3.55 3.13 -19.58
C LEU A 146 -4.32 4.45 -19.49
N GLN A 147 -4.12 5.22 -18.43
CA GLN A 147 -4.71 6.53 -18.26
C GLN A 147 -4.19 7.51 -19.33
N GLY A 148 -2.89 7.49 -19.62
CA GLY A 148 -2.31 8.27 -20.71
C GLY A 148 -2.93 7.94 -22.07
N LYS A 149 -3.11 6.64 -22.38
CA LYS A 149 -3.78 6.19 -23.62
C LYS A 149 -5.24 6.66 -23.67
N LEU A 150 -5.97 6.56 -22.55
CA LEU A 150 -7.36 6.99 -22.47
C LEU A 150 -7.51 8.48 -22.79
N ILE A 151 -6.64 9.32 -22.20
CA ILE A 151 -6.63 10.77 -22.46
C ILE A 151 -6.33 11.06 -23.93
N ALA A 152 -5.28 10.44 -24.50
CA ALA A 152 -4.91 10.63 -25.91
C ALA A 152 -6.03 10.21 -26.87
N HIS A 153 -6.75 9.12 -26.57
CA HIS A 153 -7.91 8.70 -27.35
C HIS A 153 -9.09 9.67 -27.23
N ALA A 154 -9.34 10.21 -26.04
CA ALA A 154 -10.38 11.22 -25.82
C ALA A 154 -10.10 12.50 -26.60
N GLU A 155 -8.86 12.99 -26.58
CA GLU A 155 -8.42 14.16 -27.36
C GLU A 155 -8.57 13.94 -28.86
N LYS A 156 -8.16 12.77 -29.36
CA LYS A 156 -8.32 12.41 -30.78
C LYS A 156 -9.79 12.34 -31.18
N ALA A 157 -10.66 11.80 -30.33
CA ALA A 157 -12.09 11.75 -30.59
C ALA A 157 -12.70 13.16 -30.66
N ASP A 158 -12.29 14.07 -29.77
CA ASP A 158 -12.70 15.47 -29.80
C ASP A 158 -12.22 16.20 -31.08
N GLN A 159 -10.98 15.98 -31.49
CA GLN A 159 -10.44 16.52 -32.74
C GLN A 159 -11.22 16.03 -33.97
N LEU A 160 -11.51 14.73 -34.04
CA LEU A 160 -12.28 14.15 -35.16
C LEU A 160 -13.71 14.70 -35.18
N ARG A 161 -14.36 14.90 -34.04
CA ARG A 161 -15.68 15.54 -33.96
C ARG A 161 -15.64 16.97 -34.50
N LYS A 162 -14.67 17.78 -34.08
CA LYS A 162 -14.48 19.15 -34.60
C LYS A 162 -14.22 19.17 -36.10
N GLN A 163 -13.48 18.18 -36.62
CA GLN A 163 -13.24 18.04 -38.06
C GLN A 163 -14.53 17.68 -38.82
N LEU A 164 -15.34 16.76 -38.28
CA LEU A 164 -16.65 16.42 -38.83
C LEU A 164 -17.54 17.66 -38.90
N ASP A 165 -17.69 18.39 -37.80
CA ASP A 165 -18.53 19.61 -37.75
C ASP A 165 -18.09 20.65 -38.80
N ASN A 166 -16.77 20.84 -38.97
CA ASN A 166 -16.22 21.77 -39.96
C ASN A 166 -16.46 21.30 -41.40
N ILE A 167 -16.32 20.00 -41.67
CA ILE A 167 -16.58 19.43 -43.00
C ILE A 167 -18.08 19.53 -43.33
N GLU A 168 -18.95 19.22 -42.38
CA GLU A 168 -20.41 19.35 -42.54
C GLU A 168 -20.81 20.80 -42.86
N GLN A 169 -20.23 21.78 -42.15
CA GLN A 169 -20.44 23.21 -42.46
C GLN A 169 -20.00 23.56 -43.89
N LYS A 170 -18.82 23.12 -44.32
CA LYS A 170 -18.34 23.35 -45.70
C LYS A 170 -19.24 22.73 -46.75
N ILE A 171 -19.74 21.51 -46.52
CA ILE A 171 -20.68 20.84 -47.42
C ILE A 171 -21.99 21.64 -47.51
N ALA A 172 -22.51 22.12 -46.38
CA ALA A 172 -23.72 22.93 -46.35
C ALA A 172 -23.56 24.24 -47.14
N ASP A 173 -22.41 24.90 -47.01
CA ASP A 173 -22.10 26.13 -47.75
C ASP A 173 -22.00 25.88 -49.26
N ILE A 174 -21.32 24.83 -49.71
CA ILE A 174 -21.21 24.47 -51.13
C ILE A 174 -22.59 24.12 -51.70
N THR A 175 -23.40 23.36 -50.96
CA THR A 175 -24.75 22.97 -51.39
C THR A 175 -25.68 24.18 -51.53
N ARG A 176 -25.53 25.19 -50.66
CA ARG A 176 -26.21 26.49 -50.80
C ARG A 176 -25.78 27.25 -52.05
N VAL A 177 -24.48 27.26 -52.36
CA VAL A 177 -23.91 27.97 -53.53
C VAL A 177 -24.23 27.27 -54.86
N GLN A 178 -24.49 25.97 -54.87
CA GLN A 178 -24.93 25.22 -56.07
C GLN A 178 -26.45 25.22 -56.30
N SER A 179 -27.25 25.73 -55.35
CA SER A 179 -28.71 25.87 -55.50
C SER A 179 -29.25 27.21 -56.08
N PRO A 180 -28.50 28.05 -56.83
CA PRO A 180 -29.11 29.14 -57.59
C PRO A 180 -29.18 28.72 -59.07
N LEU A 181 -30.28 28.09 -59.50
CA LEU A 181 -30.83 28.07 -60.87
C LEU A 181 -31.87 26.94 -61.01
N ILE A 182 -33.05 27.15 -60.43
CA ILE A 182 -34.36 26.83 -61.05
C ILE A 182 -35.31 27.95 -60.63
#